data_AF-A0A1G7S7S9-F1
#
_entry.id   AF-A0A1G7S7S9-F1
#
_cell.length_a   1.000
_cell.length_b   1.000
_cell.length_c   1.000
_cell.angle_alpha   90.00
_cell.angle_beta   90.00
_cell.angle_gamma   90.00
#
_symmetry.space_group_name_H-M   'P 1'
#
loop_
_entity.id
_entity.type
_entity.pdbx_description
1 polymer ?
#
loop_
_entity_poly.entity_id
_entity_poly.type
_entity_poly.pdbx_seq_one_letter_code
_entity_poly.pdbx_strand_id
1 'polypeptide(L)'
;MKVEPRELYNSLNAMIKMYGKNNKVLEEVTNLLIKRGIPRGYAKKILMGITPVEILDRAILYVVTSAFYQVTNESIVNIEKYFTDEEIKEGEKFQYITEKKESFPVVFEDVLKVSDDYYITTLTAQKIKELYDGFVVTYNKETQRNTIARRIRNSVIEMINVNWKSVKEIEEEILKGLFITNAITFNILKNGEEEFEYDEKNRTLTVYKGEIDILDGFHRSLGMINAVSVNPEVQYITAVNITNFDIEKARRFIVQEDKKNKIAKKHIEAYKETLENIIVRKINESPNCDLKGKITTNGRLIQFNQALVEFEVLAQAIKYHFDIKTQREANQIADYLIEGFNEIIGLYPDEFLDNYAKVKQRSIINHNYTFIGYVALLAKLRESSQWKEKLRKTLEKIDFSIKNPDWEAIGLFNDRLTIKVIESISKYFTDKIVKEG
;
A
#
# COMPACT_ATOMS: atom_id res chain seq x y z
N MET A 1 12.69 -8.31 12.98
CA MET A 1 12.72 -7.34 14.10
C MET A 1 11.54 -7.62 15.02
N LYS A 2 11.71 -7.46 16.33
CA LYS A 2 10.66 -7.66 17.35
C LYS A 2 9.61 -6.53 17.36
N VAL A 3 10.00 -5.36 16.89
CA VAL A 3 9.13 -4.17 16.76
C VAL A 3 9.21 -3.62 15.35
N GLU A 4 8.32 -2.69 15.02
CA GLU A 4 8.35 -1.94 13.77
C GLU A 4 9.74 -1.29 13.57
N PRO A 5 10.40 -1.46 12.41
CA PRO A 5 11.74 -0.90 12.15
C PRO A 5 11.86 0.60 12.46
N ARG A 6 10.74 1.32 12.26
CA ARG A 6 10.58 2.73 12.60
C ARG A 6 10.99 3.08 14.02
N GLU A 7 10.76 2.21 15.00
CA GLU A 7 11.13 2.47 16.40
C GLU A 7 12.65 2.50 16.59
N LEU A 8 13.38 1.61 15.91
CA LEU A 8 14.83 1.60 15.94
C LEU A 8 15.39 2.84 15.24
N TYR A 9 14.88 3.19 14.06
CA TYR A 9 15.33 4.39 13.32
C TYR A 9 15.20 5.66 14.15
N ASN A 10 14.09 5.83 14.86
CA ASN A 10 13.90 6.96 15.78
C ASN A 10 14.98 6.99 16.87
N SER A 11 15.33 5.83 17.42
CA SER A 11 16.32 5.71 18.48
C SER A 11 17.72 5.98 17.98
N LEU A 12 18.10 5.44 16.82
CA LEU A 12 19.39 5.69 16.18
C LEU A 12 19.55 7.16 15.75
N ASN A 13 18.53 7.76 15.12
CA ASN A 13 18.56 9.18 14.77
C ASN A 13 18.68 10.08 16.01
N ALA A 14 18.08 9.68 17.14
CA ALA A 14 18.27 10.38 18.42
C ALA A 14 19.71 10.26 18.93
N MET A 15 20.33 9.08 18.83
CA MET A 15 21.73 8.87 19.20
C MET A 15 22.68 9.70 18.33
N ILE A 16 22.49 9.67 17.01
CA ILE A 16 23.25 10.44 16.04
C ILE A 16 23.15 11.94 16.36
N LYS A 17 21.93 12.46 16.63
CA LYS A 17 21.76 13.86 16.99
C LYS A 17 22.40 14.22 18.34
N MET A 18 22.26 13.35 19.33
CA MET A 18 22.73 13.57 20.70
C MET A 18 24.26 13.55 20.79
N TYR A 19 24.91 12.61 20.08
CA TYR A 19 26.35 12.43 20.11
C TYR A 19 27.08 12.94 18.88
N GLY A 20 26.38 13.49 17.88
CA GLY A 20 26.97 13.99 16.63
C GLY A 20 27.98 15.13 16.78
N LYS A 21 28.09 15.72 17.99
CA LYS A 21 29.11 16.71 18.35
C LYS A 21 30.14 16.20 19.38
N ASN A 22 30.00 14.96 19.85
CA ASN A 22 30.89 14.35 20.82
C ASN A 22 31.96 13.52 20.10
N ASN A 23 33.09 14.15 19.81
CA ASN A 23 34.18 13.54 19.04
C ASN A 23 34.68 12.22 19.66
N LYS A 24 34.69 12.10 20.99
CA LYS A 24 35.15 10.88 21.68
C LYS A 24 34.19 9.71 21.41
N VAL A 25 32.90 9.93 21.64
CA VAL A 25 31.87 8.90 21.39
C VAL A 25 31.84 8.52 19.91
N LEU A 26 31.90 9.50 19.00
CA LEU A 26 31.90 9.24 17.57
C LEU A 26 33.11 8.42 17.11
N GLU A 27 34.31 8.70 17.63
CA GLU A 27 35.51 7.94 17.28
C GLU A 27 35.44 6.50 17.84
N GLU A 28 34.95 6.32 19.08
CA GLU A 28 34.75 4.99 19.67
C GLU A 28 33.74 4.15 18.89
N VAL A 29 32.57 4.73 18.56
CA VAL A 29 31.56 4.06 17.72
C VAL A 29 32.15 3.76 16.34
N THR A 30 32.82 4.72 15.71
CA THR A 30 33.49 4.53 14.41
C THR A 30 34.46 3.35 14.44
N ASN A 31 35.26 3.22 15.49
CA ASN A 31 36.22 2.12 15.62
C ASN A 31 35.52 0.76 15.78
N LEU A 32 34.37 0.69 16.45
CA LEU A 32 33.56 -0.54 16.50
C LEU A 32 32.98 -0.90 15.14
N LEU A 33 32.53 0.08 14.35
CA LEU A 33 32.06 -0.15 12.97
C LEU A 33 33.19 -0.67 12.08
N ILE A 34 34.38 -0.07 12.16
CA ILE A 34 35.57 -0.49 11.40
C ILE A 34 36.00 -1.92 11.75
N LYS A 35 35.88 -2.34 13.01
CA LYS A 35 36.15 -3.74 13.43
C LYS A 35 35.21 -4.75 12.77
N ARG A 36 34.03 -4.30 12.32
CA ARG A 36 33.09 -5.09 11.52
C ARG A 36 33.31 -4.90 10.02
N GLY A 37 34.46 -4.37 9.60
CA GLY A 37 34.83 -4.15 8.20
C GLY A 37 34.23 -2.90 7.56
N ILE A 38 33.39 -2.13 8.28
CA ILE A 38 32.71 -0.95 7.70
C ILE A 38 33.77 0.14 7.44
N PRO A 39 33.95 0.62 6.20
CA PRO A 39 34.95 1.64 5.88
C PRO A 39 34.77 2.90 6.73
N ARG A 40 35.88 3.49 7.20
CA ARG A 40 35.86 4.68 8.07
C ARG A 40 35.03 5.84 7.49
N GLY A 41 35.14 6.09 6.19
CA GLY A 41 34.35 7.11 5.51
C GLY A 41 32.84 6.81 5.57
N TYR A 42 32.45 5.55 5.37
CA TYR A 42 31.06 5.10 5.49
C TYR A 42 30.54 5.25 6.92
N ALA A 43 31.28 4.75 7.91
CA ALA A 43 30.95 4.92 9.32
C ALA A 43 30.69 6.38 9.68
N LYS A 44 31.55 7.31 9.23
CA LYS A 44 31.37 8.75 9.47
C LYS A 44 30.11 9.30 8.81
N LYS A 45 29.81 8.94 7.56
CA LYS A 45 28.57 9.40 6.87
C LYS A 45 27.30 8.98 7.62
N ILE A 46 27.25 7.75 8.14
CA ILE A 46 26.15 7.27 9.00
C ILE A 46 26.07 8.14 10.26
N LEU A 47 27.18 8.25 10.99
CA LEU A 47 27.20 8.88 12.30
C LEU A 47 27.02 10.41 12.25
N MET A 48 27.24 11.03 11.09
CA MET A 48 26.93 12.44 10.81
C MET A 48 25.48 12.64 10.34
N GLY A 49 24.72 11.57 10.12
CA GLY A 49 23.34 11.62 9.60
C GLY A 49 23.25 12.05 8.14
N ILE A 50 24.37 11.98 7.39
CA ILE A 50 24.40 12.19 5.94
C ILE A 50 23.72 10.99 5.27
N THR A 51 24.04 9.78 5.73
CA THR A 51 23.36 8.55 5.34
C THR A 51 22.16 8.35 6.27
N PRO A 52 20.91 8.39 5.76
CA PRO A 52 19.74 8.06 6.57
C PRO A 52 19.83 6.62 7.08
N VAL A 53 19.50 6.41 8.36
CA VAL A 53 19.51 5.05 8.93
C VAL A 53 18.45 4.16 8.28
N GLU A 54 17.42 4.76 7.68
CA GLU A 54 16.32 4.09 6.99
C GLU A 54 16.76 3.34 5.74
N ILE A 55 17.89 3.72 5.11
CA ILE A 55 18.42 3.04 3.92
C ILE A 55 19.47 1.98 4.26
N LEU A 56 19.86 1.87 5.54
CA LEU A 56 20.84 0.87 5.95
C LEU A 56 20.20 -0.51 5.94
N ASP A 57 20.91 -1.50 5.42
CA ASP A 57 20.48 -2.88 5.55
C ASP A 57 20.42 -3.32 7.02
N ARG A 58 19.69 -4.41 7.26
CA ARG A 58 19.39 -4.86 8.62
C ARG A 58 20.64 -5.24 9.42
N ALA A 59 21.66 -5.79 8.75
CA ALA A 59 22.89 -6.19 9.42
C ALA A 59 23.71 -4.97 9.85
N ILE A 60 23.81 -3.95 9.00
CA ILE A 60 24.46 -2.69 9.33
C ILE A 60 23.68 -1.95 10.43
N LEU A 61 22.35 -1.96 10.39
CA LEU A 61 21.51 -1.43 11.48
C LEU A 61 21.83 -2.10 12.81
N TYR A 62 21.94 -3.42 12.83
CA TYR A 62 22.35 -4.16 14.02
C TYR A 62 23.73 -3.68 14.50
N VAL A 63 24.72 -3.61 13.61
CA VAL A 63 26.10 -3.22 13.96
C VAL A 63 26.15 -1.80 14.51
N VAL A 64 25.45 -0.84 13.90
CA VAL A 64 25.37 0.54 14.38
C VAL A 64 24.67 0.64 15.74
N THR A 65 23.57 -0.10 15.91
CA THR A 65 22.82 -0.15 17.18
C THR A 65 23.68 -0.72 18.30
N SER A 66 24.33 -1.86 18.05
CA SER A 66 25.24 -2.51 18.98
C SER A 66 26.41 -1.61 19.34
N ALA A 67 27.01 -0.92 18.37
CA ALA A 67 28.13 -0.02 18.61
C ALA A 67 27.74 1.17 19.50
N PHE A 68 26.60 1.81 19.23
CA PHE A 68 26.07 2.86 20.11
C PHE A 68 25.79 2.33 21.52
N TYR A 69 25.11 1.18 21.64
CA TYR A 69 24.79 0.60 22.95
C TYR A 69 26.04 0.28 23.76
N GLN A 70 27.07 -0.32 23.14
CA GLN A 70 28.34 -0.64 23.81
C GLN A 70 29.08 0.60 24.31
N VAL A 71 29.07 1.70 23.55
CA VAL A 71 29.81 2.93 23.90
C VAL A 71 29.05 3.79 24.91
N THR A 72 27.73 3.89 24.78
CA THR A 72 26.94 4.86 25.56
C THR A 72 26.12 4.23 26.68
N ASN A 73 25.90 2.90 26.64
CA ASN A 73 25.02 2.16 27.53
C ASN A 73 23.57 2.72 27.59
N GLU A 74 23.13 3.40 26.52
CA GLU A 74 21.81 4.03 26.46
C GLU A 74 20.75 2.99 26.11
N SER A 75 19.79 2.78 27.01
CA SER A 75 18.73 1.76 26.84
C SER A 75 17.86 1.95 25.59
N ILE A 76 17.83 3.17 25.02
CA ILE A 76 17.06 3.46 23.80
C ILE A 76 17.59 2.70 22.57
N VAL A 77 18.84 2.23 22.59
CA VAL A 77 19.47 1.42 21.54
C VAL A 77 19.84 0.01 22.01
N ASN A 78 19.17 -0.52 23.03
CA ASN A 78 19.38 -1.92 23.44
C ASN A 78 18.95 -2.88 22.31
N ILE A 79 19.88 -3.72 21.83
CA ILE A 79 19.67 -4.66 20.74
C ILE A 79 18.52 -5.65 20.99
N GLU A 80 18.35 -6.12 22.24
CA GLU A 80 17.35 -7.14 22.59
C GLU A 80 15.91 -6.63 22.43
N LYS A 81 15.74 -5.31 22.47
CA LYS A 81 14.45 -4.64 22.26
C LYS A 81 14.01 -4.69 20.80
N TYR A 82 14.94 -4.68 19.85
CA TYR A 82 14.64 -4.45 18.43
C TYR A 82 14.82 -5.69 17.56
N PHE A 83 15.81 -6.52 17.84
CA PHE A 83 16.20 -7.66 16.99
C PHE A 83 15.70 -8.99 17.57
N THR A 84 15.31 -9.92 16.69
CA THR A 84 15.04 -11.31 17.07
C THR A 84 16.34 -12.04 17.40
N ASP A 85 16.26 -13.16 18.11
CA ASP A 85 17.46 -13.91 18.50
C ASP A 85 18.23 -14.45 17.28
N GLU A 86 17.52 -14.73 16.19
CA GLU A 86 18.12 -15.10 14.89
C GLU A 86 18.85 -13.91 14.26
N GLU A 87 18.21 -12.73 14.21
CA GLU A 87 18.84 -11.50 13.70
C GLU A 87 20.05 -11.08 14.54
N ILE A 88 20.03 -11.30 15.84
CA ILE A 88 21.19 -11.06 16.72
C ILE A 88 22.32 -12.00 16.33
N LYS A 89 22.07 -13.30 16.18
CA LYS A 89 23.10 -14.27 15.77
C LYS A 89 23.70 -13.95 14.40
N GLU A 90 22.86 -13.51 13.45
CA GLU A 90 23.31 -13.07 12.12
C GLU A 90 24.17 -11.80 12.21
N GLY A 91 23.67 -10.79 12.92
CA GLY A 91 24.36 -9.51 13.12
C GLY A 91 25.67 -9.65 13.89
N GLU A 92 25.78 -10.59 14.83
CA GLU A 92 27.03 -10.90 15.54
C GLU A 92 28.10 -11.45 14.60
N LYS A 93 27.70 -12.26 13.62
CA LYS A 93 28.59 -12.87 12.63
C LYS A 93 28.87 -11.95 11.45
N PHE A 94 28.07 -10.90 11.27
CA PHE A 94 28.23 -9.98 10.16
C PHE A 94 29.62 -9.34 10.13
N GLN A 95 30.25 -9.50 8.97
CA GLN A 95 31.44 -8.78 8.55
C GLN A 95 31.12 -8.08 7.25
N TYR A 96 31.42 -6.79 7.21
CA TYR A 96 31.23 -5.96 6.06
C TYR A 96 32.26 -6.37 5.00
N ILE A 97 31.83 -7.13 4.00
CA ILE A 97 32.69 -7.52 2.87
C ILE A 97 32.68 -6.36 1.87
N THR A 98 33.87 -5.86 1.56
CA THR A 98 34.04 -4.79 0.57
C THR A 98 34.07 -5.42 -0.82
N GLU A 99 32.99 -6.07 -1.25
CA GLU A 99 32.81 -6.30 -2.68
C GLU A 99 32.69 -4.94 -3.38
N LYS A 100 33.19 -4.85 -4.62
CA LYS A 100 33.25 -3.61 -5.41
C LYS A 100 31.88 -2.93 -5.37
N LYS A 101 31.76 -1.90 -4.53
CA LYS A 101 30.62 -1.01 -4.59
C LYS A 101 30.75 -0.18 -5.83
N GLU A 102 29.61 0.11 -6.45
CA GLU A 102 29.50 1.22 -7.38
C GLU A 102 30.10 2.46 -6.73
N SER A 103 31.14 2.96 -7.37
CA SER A 103 31.81 4.19 -7.05
C SER A 103 31.99 4.91 -8.37
N PHE A 104 31.94 6.23 -8.36
CA PHE A 104 32.20 7.00 -9.56
C PHE A 104 33.50 6.54 -10.28
N PRO A 105 33.48 6.37 -11.63
CA PRO A 105 32.35 6.64 -12.51
C PRO A 105 31.25 5.57 -12.46
N VAL A 106 29.99 6.00 -12.48
CA VAL A 106 28.81 5.14 -12.49
C VAL A 106 28.29 5.06 -13.92
N VAL A 107 28.21 3.85 -14.46
CA VAL A 107 27.76 3.62 -15.84
C VAL A 107 26.34 3.06 -15.81
N PHE A 108 25.44 3.73 -16.51
CA PHE A 108 24.11 3.25 -16.81
C PHE A 108 24.07 2.80 -18.28
N GLU A 109 23.68 1.55 -18.51
CA GLU A 109 23.57 0.94 -19.83
C GLU A 109 22.15 1.04 -20.38
N ASP A 110 21.98 0.78 -21.69
CA ASP A 110 20.70 0.81 -22.42
C ASP A 110 19.88 2.10 -22.25
N VAL A 111 20.56 3.21 -22.03
CA VAL A 111 19.96 4.50 -21.72
C VAL A 111 19.34 5.13 -22.97
N LEU A 112 18.06 5.49 -22.87
CA LEU A 112 17.36 6.32 -23.84
C LEU A 112 17.39 7.78 -23.38
N LYS A 113 17.93 8.67 -24.23
CA LYS A 113 17.83 10.13 -24.03
C LYS A 113 16.47 10.63 -24.49
N VAL A 114 15.71 11.25 -23.59
CA VAL A 114 14.40 11.87 -23.85
C VAL A 114 14.55 13.36 -24.12
N SER A 115 15.38 14.03 -23.33
CA SER A 115 15.82 15.42 -23.51
C SER A 115 17.25 15.57 -22.99
N ASP A 116 17.84 16.77 -23.13
CA ASP A 116 19.21 17.04 -22.67
C ASP A 116 19.45 16.76 -21.17
N ASP A 117 18.38 16.80 -20.38
CA ASP A 117 18.37 16.63 -18.94
C ASP A 117 17.44 15.50 -18.45
N TYR A 118 17.02 14.61 -19.35
CA TYR A 118 16.12 13.50 -19.03
C TYR A 118 16.51 12.25 -19.81
N TYR A 119 16.75 11.17 -19.07
CA TYR A 119 17.17 9.87 -19.57
C TYR A 119 16.34 8.76 -18.92
N ILE A 120 16.22 7.62 -19.59
CA ILE A 120 15.49 6.45 -19.09
C ILE A 120 16.34 5.19 -19.29
N THR A 121 16.38 4.33 -18.28
CA THR A 121 16.97 2.98 -18.35
C THR A 121 16.16 2.01 -17.47
N THR A 122 16.62 0.77 -17.34
CA THR A 122 16.12 -0.22 -16.41
C THR A 122 17.24 -0.72 -15.51
N LEU A 123 16.98 -0.88 -14.21
CA LEU A 123 17.94 -1.42 -13.25
C LEU A 123 17.34 -2.63 -12.51
N THR A 124 18.20 -3.59 -12.17
CA THR A 124 17.85 -4.68 -11.26
C THR A 124 17.76 -4.19 -9.82
N ALA A 125 16.99 -4.88 -8.98
CA ALA A 125 16.93 -4.58 -7.55
C ALA A 125 18.33 -4.63 -6.88
N GLN A 126 19.19 -5.54 -7.34
CA GLN A 126 20.58 -5.67 -6.90
C GLN A 126 21.37 -4.40 -7.24
N LYS A 127 21.28 -3.91 -8.48
CA LYS A 127 21.96 -2.67 -8.89
C LYS A 127 21.47 -1.46 -8.10
N ILE A 128 20.16 -1.40 -7.80
CA ILE A 128 19.62 -0.37 -6.89
C ILE A 128 20.28 -0.47 -5.51
N LYS A 129 20.33 -1.67 -4.92
CA LYS A 129 21.00 -1.88 -3.64
C LYS A 129 22.47 -1.48 -3.68
N GLU A 130 23.21 -1.86 -4.72
CA GLU A 130 24.61 -1.48 -4.92
C GLU A 130 24.82 0.03 -4.95
N LEU A 131 23.95 0.78 -5.65
CA LEU A 131 24.02 2.24 -5.72
C LEU A 131 23.78 2.91 -4.35
N TYR A 132 22.84 2.40 -3.57
CA TYR A 132 22.57 2.89 -2.21
C TYR A 132 23.68 2.50 -1.23
N ASP A 133 24.13 1.25 -1.27
CA ASP A 133 25.24 0.77 -0.45
C ASP A 133 26.52 1.55 -0.78
N GLY A 134 26.71 1.92 -2.06
CA GLY A 134 27.82 2.74 -2.59
C GLY A 134 27.79 4.21 -2.21
N PHE A 135 26.69 4.73 -1.66
CA PHE A 135 26.44 6.17 -1.51
C PHE A 135 26.52 6.94 -2.83
N VAL A 136 26.28 6.25 -3.95
CA VAL A 136 26.10 6.91 -5.23
C VAL A 136 24.76 7.64 -5.21
N VAL A 137 23.71 6.96 -4.76
CA VAL A 137 22.37 7.53 -4.64
C VAL A 137 22.08 7.91 -3.18
N THR A 138 21.71 9.16 -2.96
CA THR A 138 21.37 9.73 -1.65
C THR A 138 19.95 10.26 -1.59
N TYR A 139 19.52 10.65 -0.39
CA TYR A 139 18.27 11.36 -0.16
C TYR A 139 18.59 12.81 0.21
N ASN A 140 18.22 13.74 -0.67
CA ASN A 140 18.41 15.16 -0.43
C ASN A 140 17.13 15.81 0.08
N LYS A 141 17.18 16.37 1.30
CA LYS A 141 16.02 16.95 1.97
C LYS A 141 15.51 18.23 1.28
N GLU A 142 16.37 18.96 0.57
CA GLU A 142 16.02 20.23 -0.08
C GLU A 142 15.20 20.03 -1.34
N THR A 143 15.35 18.86 -1.96
CA THR A 143 14.69 18.45 -3.19
C THR A 143 13.61 17.41 -2.94
N GLN A 144 13.15 17.19 -1.70
CA GLN A 144 12.20 16.14 -1.34
C GLN A 144 10.96 16.64 -0.59
N ARG A 145 9.97 15.75 -0.43
CA ARG A 145 8.72 16.00 0.32
C ARG A 145 8.99 16.28 1.81
N ASN A 146 8.03 16.91 2.49
CA ASN A 146 8.07 17.28 3.91
C ASN A 146 8.72 16.22 4.82
N THR A 147 9.65 16.64 5.67
CA THR A 147 10.17 15.87 6.80
C THR A 147 9.13 15.79 7.92
N ILE A 148 9.23 14.78 8.79
CA ILE A 148 8.48 14.72 10.04
C ILE A 148 9.40 15.18 11.17
N ALA A 149 8.99 16.23 11.89
CA ALA A 149 9.61 16.61 13.15
C ALA A 149 9.04 15.75 14.29
N ARG A 150 9.92 15.09 15.07
CA ARG A 150 9.54 14.38 16.30
C ARG A 150 10.34 14.86 17.49
N ARG A 151 9.66 15.04 18.62
CA ARG A 151 10.31 15.30 19.90
C ARG A 151 10.68 13.97 20.55
N ILE A 152 11.97 13.76 20.79
CA ILE A 152 12.49 12.65 21.58
C ILE A 152 13.29 13.28 22.74
N ARG A 153 12.85 13.05 23.98
CA ARG A 153 13.33 13.75 25.20
C ARG A 153 13.29 15.28 25.00
N ASN A 154 14.44 15.95 25.08
CA ASN A 154 14.62 17.40 24.91
C ASN A 154 15.04 17.83 23.50
N SER A 155 15.00 16.92 22.50
CA SER A 155 15.43 17.22 21.13
C SER A 155 14.31 17.02 20.11
N VAL A 156 14.20 17.94 19.14
CA VAL A 156 13.35 17.79 17.94
C VAL A 156 14.20 17.25 16.78
N ILE A 157 13.89 16.06 16.27
CA ILE A 157 14.62 15.43 15.16
C ILE A 157 13.74 15.48 13.92
N GLU A 158 14.30 15.90 12.79
CA GLU A 158 13.63 15.85 11.49
C GLU A 158 14.04 14.59 10.73
N MET A 159 13.05 13.80 10.33
CA MET A 159 13.22 12.52 9.67
C MET A 159 12.46 12.46 8.35
N ILE A 160 12.85 11.52 7.49
CA ILE A 160 12.15 11.23 6.24
C ILE A 160 10.76 10.65 6.57
N ASN A 161 9.72 11.09 5.86
CA ASN A 161 8.37 10.55 6.02
C ASN A 161 8.21 9.20 5.30
N VAL A 162 8.66 8.13 5.93
CA VAL A 162 8.52 6.76 5.41
C VAL A 162 7.27 6.07 5.98
N ASN A 163 6.48 5.45 5.10
CA ASN A 163 5.37 4.57 5.47
C ASN A 163 5.87 3.13 5.38
N TRP A 164 6.35 2.62 6.51
CA TRP A 164 6.94 1.28 6.61
C TRP A 164 5.98 0.14 6.28
N LYS A 165 4.68 0.34 6.53
CA LYS A 165 3.67 -0.62 6.10
C LYS A 165 3.70 -0.80 4.58
N SER A 166 3.74 0.31 3.84
CA SER A 166 3.85 0.27 2.38
C SER A 166 5.20 -0.30 1.91
N VAL A 167 6.32 0.03 2.58
CA VAL A 167 7.63 -0.56 2.24
C VAL A 167 7.60 -2.08 2.39
N LYS A 168 7.01 -2.58 3.48
CA LYS A 168 6.89 -4.02 3.74
C LYS A 168 5.95 -4.71 2.75
N GLU A 169 4.82 -4.09 2.42
CA GLU A 169 3.92 -4.58 1.36
C GLU A 169 4.66 -4.72 0.02
N ILE A 170 5.45 -3.71 -0.37
CA ILE A 170 6.29 -3.74 -1.59
C ILE A 170 7.32 -4.89 -1.51
N GLU A 171 8.05 -5.00 -0.40
CA GLU A 171 9.03 -6.09 -0.18
C GLU A 171 8.39 -7.47 -0.37
N GLU A 172 7.24 -7.72 0.29
CA GLU A 172 6.53 -8.98 0.19
C GLU A 172 6.01 -9.27 -1.22
N GLU A 173 5.49 -8.26 -1.92
CA GLU A 173 5.02 -8.39 -3.30
C GLU A 173 6.18 -8.65 -4.28
N ILE A 174 7.34 -8.03 -4.08
CA ILE A 174 8.56 -8.28 -4.88
C ILE A 174 9.02 -9.74 -4.67
N LEU A 175 9.12 -10.18 -3.42
CA LEU A 175 9.54 -11.56 -3.10
C LEU A 175 8.58 -12.62 -3.68
N LYS A 176 7.29 -12.29 -3.82
CA LYS A 176 6.27 -13.16 -4.43
C LYS A 176 6.19 -13.03 -5.96
N GLY A 177 6.92 -12.09 -6.58
CA GLY A 177 6.82 -11.80 -8.02
C GLY A 177 5.49 -11.15 -8.43
N LEU A 178 4.78 -10.50 -7.49
CA LEU A 178 3.47 -9.88 -7.71
C LEU A 178 3.54 -8.35 -7.85
N PHE A 179 4.66 -7.74 -7.47
CA PHE A 179 4.81 -6.29 -7.51
C PHE A 179 4.87 -5.78 -8.96
N ILE A 180 3.92 -4.93 -9.34
CA ILE A 180 3.88 -4.35 -10.69
C ILE A 180 4.87 -3.18 -10.76
N THR A 181 5.80 -3.27 -11.71
CA THR A 181 6.88 -2.28 -11.86
C THR A 181 6.40 -0.90 -12.32
N ASN A 182 7.01 0.14 -11.76
CA ASN A 182 6.83 1.53 -12.17
C ASN A 182 8.14 2.31 -11.96
N ALA A 183 8.33 3.42 -12.68
CA ALA A 183 9.62 4.09 -12.71
C ALA A 183 9.99 4.77 -11.38
N ILE A 184 11.21 4.56 -10.90
CA ILE A 184 11.85 5.42 -9.89
C ILE A 184 12.58 6.56 -10.61
N THR A 185 12.84 7.67 -9.93
CA THR A 185 13.54 8.82 -10.54
C THR A 185 14.77 9.19 -9.73
N PHE A 186 15.94 9.05 -10.33
CA PHE A 186 17.21 9.59 -9.84
C PHE A 186 17.52 10.92 -10.50
N ASN A 187 18.18 11.81 -9.78
CA ASN A 187 18.58 13.13 -10.25
C ASN A 187 20.05 13.37 -9.98
N ILE A 188 20.82 13.51 -11.05
CA ILE A 188 22.16 14.08 -11.00
C ILE A 188 21.97 15.56 -10.71
N LEU A 189 22.25 16.00 -9.49
CA LEU A 189 21.99 17.37 -9.06
C LEU A 189 22.80 18.35 -9.89
N LYS A 190 22.10 19.28 -10.55
CA LYS A 190 22.73 20.36 -11.31
C LYS A 190 23.19 21.47 -10.36
N ASN A 191 24.43 21.38 -9.88
CA ASN A 191 25.02 22.35 -8.96
C ASN A 191 26.35 22.95 -9.48
N GLY A 192 26.78 22.56 -10.68
CA GLY A 192 28.03 22.96 -11.31
C GLY A 192 29.23 22.10 -10.94
N GLU A 193 29.06 21.11 -10.06
CA GLU A 193 30.10 20.13 -9.71
C GLU A 193 29.92 18.79 -10.41
N GLU A 194 28.77 18.57 -11.04
CA GLU A 194 28.46 17.35 -11.77
C GLU A 194 29.26 17.22 -13.07
N GLU A 195 29.69 16.00 -13.36
CA GLU A 195 30.39 15.64 -14.59
C GLU A 195 29.81 14.32 -15.07
N PHE A 196 29.14 14.34 -16.23
CA PHE A 196 28.56 13.16 -16.84
C PHE A 196 28.54 13.30 -18.37
N GLU A 197 28.51 12.17 -19.06
CA GLU A 197 28.52 12.08 -20.51
C GLU A 197 27.51 11.02 -20.97
N TYR A 198 26.77 11.34 -22.03
CA TYR A 198 25.91 10.39 -22.72
C TYR A 198 26.53 10.02 -24.06
N ASP A 199 26.92 8.75 -24.20
CA ASP A 199 27.35 8.18 -25.47
C ASP A 199 26.13 7.65 -26.22
N GLU A 200 25.69 8.40 -27.23
CA GLU A 200 24.52 8.05 -28.05
C GLU A 200 24.73 6.76 -28.85
N LYS A 201 25.97 6.45 -29.25
CA LYS A 201 26.27 5.27 -30.07
C LYS A 201 26.17 3.99 -29.23
N ASN A 202 26.70 4.02 -28.01
CA ASN A 202 26.66 2.89 -27.09
C ASN A 202 25.42 2.90 -26.18
N ARG A 203 24.63 3.98 -26.22
CA ARG A 203 23.47 4.21 -25.33
C ARG A 203 23.85 4.09 -23.86
N THR A 204 24.99 4.67 -23.48
CA THR A 204 25.49 4.65 -22.11
C THR A 204 25.50 6.05 -21.52
N LEU A 205 25.07 6.20 -20.27
CA LEU A 205 25.22 7.41 -19.49
C LEU A 205 26.26 7.15 -18.41
N THR A 206 27.39 7.82 -18.50
CA THR A 206 28.48 7.71 -17.53
C THR A 206 28.49 8.95 -16.66
N VAL A 207 28.30 8.79 -15.36
CA VAL A 207 28.46 9.88 -14.38
C VAL A 207 29.83 9.74 -13.75
N TYR A 208 30.73 10.68 -14.00
CA TYR A 208 32.10 10.69 -13.47
C TYR A 208 32.18 11.34 -12.09
N LYS A 209 31.32 12.32 -11.81
CA LYS A 209 31.27 13.04 -10.54
C LYS A 209 29.90 13.69 -10.35
N GLY A 210 29.48 13.85 -9.10
CA GLY A 210 28.32 14.66 -8.73
C GLY A 210 27.56 14.08 -7.54
N GLU A 211 26.40 14.66 -7.25
CA GLU A 211 25.44 14.12 -6.29
C GLU A 211 24.28 13.51 -7.07
N ILE A 212 23.93 12.24 -6.79
CA ILE A 212 22.75 11.61 -7.37
C ILE A 212 21.72 11.42 -6.27
N ASP A 213 20.56 12.07 -6.41
CA ASP A 213 19.50 12.02 -5.42
C ASP A 213 18.26 11.28 -5.93
N ILE A 214 17.59 10.55 -5.04
CA ILE A 214 16.26 10.02 -5.32
C ILE A 214 15.21 11.15 -5.31
N LEU A 215 14.55 11.42 -6.45
CA LEU A 215 13.44 12.37 -6.55
C LEU A 215 12.07 11.75 -6.30
N ASP A 216 11.85 10.54 -6.82
CA ASP A 216 10.62 9.79 -6.65
C ASP A 216 10.90 8.29 -6.58
N GLY A 217 10.13 7.57 -5.77
CA GLY A 217 10.27 6.12 -5.60
C GLY A 217 11.07 5.68 -4.38
N PHE A 218 11.27 6.55 -3.40
CA PHE A 218 12.04 6.20 -2.20
C PHE A 218 11.53 4.94 -1.47
N HIS A 219 10.22 4.83 -1.21
CA HIS A 219 9.65 3.62 -0.58
C HIS A 219 9.85 2.35 -1.41
N ARG A 220 9.91 2.48 -2.75
CA ARG A 220 10.13 1.37 -3.67
C ARG A 220 11.60 0.93 -3.63
N SER A 221 12.54 1.87 -3.65
CA SER A 221 13.95 1.57 -3.45
C SER A 221 14.18 0.82 -2.13
N LEU A 222 13.55 1.27 -1.03
CA LEU A 222 13.63 0.58 0.26
C LEU A 222 13.06 -0.84 0.19
N GLY A 223 11.90 -1.04 -0.45
CA GLY A 223 11.31 -2.36 -0.64
C GLY A 223 12.21 -3.31 -1.45
N MET A 224 12.86 -2.80 -2.50
CA MET A 224 13.84 -3.54 -3.31
C MET A 224 15.08 -3.94 -2.49
N ILE A 225 15.67 -2.98 -1.76
CA ILE A 225 16.85 -3.22 -0.90
C ILE A 225 16.54 -4.29 0.15
N ASN A 226 15.37 -4.20 0.78
CA ASN A 226 14.92 -5.20 1.74
C ASN A 226 14.72 -6.57 1.09
N ALA A 227 14.06 -6.63 -0.06
CA ALA A 227 13.83 -7.89 -0.77
C ALA A 227 15.15 -8.57 -1.17
N VAL A 228 16.13 -7.82 -1.70
CA VAL A 228 17.47 -8.34 -2.02
C VAL A 228 18.21 -8.81 -0.76
N SER A 229 18.03 -8.11 0.36
CA SER A 229 18.64 -8.52 1.64
C SER A 229 18.06 -9.83 2.18
N VAL A 230 16.80 -10.13 1.87
CA VAL A 230 16.13 -11.40 2.23
C VAL A 230 16.45 -12.51 1.24
N ASN A 231 16.44 -12.19 -0.05
CA ASN A 231 16.74 -13.09 -1.15
C ASN A 231 17.64 -12.41 -2.17
N PRO A 232 18.97 -12.61 -2.11
CA PRO A 232 19.93 -12.00 -3.04
C PRO A 232 19.66 -12.31 -4.51
N GLU A 233 19.01 -13.44 -4.80
CA GLU A 233 18.70 -13.92 -6.15
C GLU A 233 17.38 -13.39 -6.71
N VAL A 234 16.74 -12.43 -6.01
CA VAL A 234 15.44 -11.88 -6.44
C VAL A 234 15.50 -11.30 -7.86
N GLN A 235 14.68 -11.83 -8.76
CA GLN A 235 14.64 -11.39 -10.15
C GLN A 235 13.61 -10.26 -10.29
N TYR A 236 14.03 -9.03 -10.01
CA TYR A 236 13.16 -7.86 -10.12
C TYR A 236 13.87 -6.72 -10.84
N ILE A 237 13.23 -6.16 -11.88
CA ILE A 237 13.74 -5.07 -12.72
C ILE A 237 12.76 -3.91 -12.67
N THR A 238 13.28 -2.69 -12.57
CA THR A 238 12.49 -1.46 -12.56
C THR A 238 12.96 -0.47 -13.60
N ALA A 239 12.01 0.27 -14.19
CA ALA A 239 12.36 1.47 -14.93
C ALA A 239 12.97 2.52 -14.00
N VAL A 240 13.96 3.25 -14.51
CA VAL A 240 14.66 4.32 -13.81
C VAL A 240 14.75 5.51 -14.74
N ASN A 241 14.14 6.62 -14.32
CA ASN A 241 14.38 7.92 -14.92
C ASN A 241 15.65 8.50 -14.30
N ILE A 242 16.53 9.06 -15.11
CA ILE A 242 17.72 9.77 -14.66
C ILE A 242 17.60 11.20 -15.19
N THR A 243 17.56 12.17 -14.29
CA THR A 243 17.40 13.59 -14.63
C THR A 243 18.64 14.40 -14.26
N ASN A 244 18.81 15.57 -14.87
CA ASN A 244 19.80 16.56 -14.44
C ASN A 244 19.11 17.90 -14.12
N PHE A 245 18.50 17.95 -12.94
CA PHE A 245 17.73 19.10 -12.46
C PHE A 245 18.46 19.82 -11.33
N ASP A 246 18.36 21.14 -11.35
CA ASP A 246 18.64 21.96 -10.17
C ASP A 246 17.52 21.80 -9.12
N ILE A 247 17.71 22.41 -7.95
CA ILE A 247 16.77 22.33 -6.84
C ILE A 247 15.38 22.85 -7.23
N GLU A 248 15.29 23.92 -8.02
CA GLU A 248 14.02 24.54 -8.40
C GLU A 248 13.23 23.63 -9.35
N LYS A 249 13.88 23.08 -10.37
CA LYS A 249 13.26 22.16 -11.32
C LYS A 249 12.91 20.82 -10.66
N ALA A 250 13.74 20.29 -9.76
CA ALA A 250 13.43 19.11 -8.96
C ALA A 250 12.17 19.32 -8.10
N ARG A 251 12.02 20.48 -7.46
CA ARG A 251 10.80 20.83 -6.71
C ARG A 251 9.56 20.91 -7.60
N ARG A 252 9.67 21.53 -8.78
CA ARG A 252 8.57 21.58 -9.75
C ARG A 252 8.15 20.18 -10.21
N PHE A 253 9.12 19.30 -10.46
CA PHE A 253 8.87 17.90 -10.79
C PHE A 253 8.09 17.18 -9.68
N ILE A 254 8.47 17.35 -8.41
CA ILE A 254 7.76 16.72 -7.29
C ILE A 254 6.34 17.26 -7.14
N VAL A 255 6.14 18.56 -7.31
CA VAL A 255 4.79 19.15 -7.29
C VAL A 255 3.93 18.58 -8.42
N GLN A 256 4.50 18.34 -9.61
CA GLN A 256 3.80 17.71 -10.71
C GLN A 256 3.41 16.26 -10.38
N GLU A 257 4.31 15.49 -9.78
CA GLU A 257 4.04 14.11 -9.36
C GLU A 257 2.98 14.04 -8.24
N ASP A 258 2.97 14.98 -7.30
CA ASP A 258 1.98 15.02 -6.22
C ASP A 258 0.59 15.48 -6.67
N LYS A 259 0.49 16.26 -7.77
CA LYS A 259 -0.79 16.67 -8.37
C LYS A 259 -1.61 15.52 -8.97
N LYS A 260 -1.07 14.30 -9.06
CA LYS A 260 -1.83 13.12 -9.46
C LYS A 260 -2.95 12.87 -8.44
N ASN A 261 -4.21 13.02 -8.88
CA ASN A 261 -5.37 12.85 -8.00
C ASN A 261 -5.38 11.47 -7.36
N LYS A 262 -5.46 11.43 -6.02
CA LYS A 262 -5.62 10.18 -5.29
C LYS A 262 -6.95 9.53 -5.70
N ILE A 263 -6.87 8.28 -6.13
CA ILE A 263 -8.06 7.46 -6.34
C ILE A 263 -8.77 7.31 -4.99
N ALA A 264 -10.09 7.49 -4.97
CA ALA A 264 -10.88 7.37 -3.75
C ALA A 264 -10.75 5.95 -3.15
N LYS A 265 -10.62 5.84 -1.83
CA LYS A 265 -10.41 4.55 -1.14
C LYS A 265 -11.47 3.50 -1.50
N LYS A 266 -12.75 3.87 -1.52
CA LYS A 266 -13.85 2.97 -1.90
C LYS A 266 -13.67 2.37 -3.30
N HIS A 267 -13.11 3.15 -4.23
CA HIS A 267 -12.84 2.70 -5.58
C HIS A 267 -11.64 1.74 -5.63
N ILE A 268 -10.58 2.02 -4.86
CA ILE A 268 -9.44 1.10 -4.69
C ILE A 268 -9.90 -0.23 -4.10
N GLU A 269 -10.72 -0.21 -3.05
CA GLU A 269 -11.25 -1.42 -2.41
C GLU A 269 -12.07 -2.27 -3.39
N ALA A 270 -12.86 -1.66 -4.28
CA ALA A 270 -13.64 -2.37 -5.30
C ALA A 270 -12.77 -3.00 -6.40
N TYR A 271 -11.55 -2.47 -6.63
CA TYR A 271 -10.62 -2.98 -7.63
C TYR A 271 -9.82 -4.19 -7.13
N LYS A 272 -9.79 -4.43 -5.82
CA LYS A 272 -9.13 -5.62 -5.26
C LYS A 272 -9.73 -6.89 -5.84
N GLU A 273 -8.89 -7.89 -6.05
CA GLU A 273 -9.25 -9.21 -6.57
C GLU A 273 -9.70 -10.16 -5.44
N THR A 274 -10.58 -9.69 -4.56
CA THR A 274 -11.22 -10.58 -3.57
C THR A 274 -12.37 -11.37 -4.21
N LEU A 275 -12.68 -12.54 -3.64
CA LEU A 275 -13.71 -13.44 -4.20
C LEU A 275 -15.10 -12.79 -4.19
N GLU A 276 -15.43 -12.03 -3.15
CA GLU A 276 -16.66 -11.24 -3.06
C GLU A 276 -16.70 -10.12 -4.12
N ASN A 277 -15.58 -9.45 -4.40
CA ASN A 277 -15.52 -8.42 -5.44
C ASN A 277 -15.71 -8.99 -6.84
N ILE A 278 -15.18 -10.21 -7.10
CA ILE A 278 -15.42 -10.93 -8.35
C ILE A 278 -16.91 -11.17 -8.56
N ILE A 279 -17.63 -11.59 -7.52
CA ILE A 279 -19.09 -11.80 -7.58
C ILE A 279 -19.81 -10.50 -7.91
N VAL A 280 -19.53 -9.41 -7.20
CA VAL A 280 -20.20 -8.12 -7.42
C VAL A 280 -19.94 -7.57 -8.82
N ARG A 281 -18.71 -7.68 -9.34
CA ARG A 281 -18.41 -7.29 -10.73
C ARG A 281 -19.20 -8.12 -11.73
N LYS A 282 -19.23 -9.45 -11.55
CA LYS A 282 -19.98 -10.34 -12.44
C LYS A 282 -21.48 -10.01 -12.44
N ILE A 283 -22.08 -9.71 -11.28
CA ILE A 283 -23.47 -9.22 -11.20
C ILE A 283 -23.63 -7.90 -11.97
N ASN A 284 -22.73 -6.93 -11.76
CA ASN A 284 -22.86 -5.60 -12.35
C ASN A 284 -22.58 -5.54 -13.86
N GLU A 285 -21.86 -6.52 -14.41
CA GLU A 285 -21.42 -6.57 -15.81
C GLU A 285 -22.22 -7.58 -16.64
N SER A 286 -22.83 -8.59 -16.00
CA SER A 286 -23.56 -9.65 -16.69
C SER A 286 -24.74 -9.08 -17.49
N PRO A 287 -24.84 -9.37 -18.80
CA PRO A 287 -25.98 -8.97 -19.63
C PRO A 287 -27.30 -9.60 -19.19
N ASN A 288 -27.26 -10.69 -18.44
CA ASN A 288 -28.44 -11.42 -17.97
C ASN A 288 -28.89 -11.00 -16.57
N CYS A 289 -28.34 -9.91 -16.01
CA CYS A 289 -28.72 -9.42 -14.69
C CYS A 289 -29.46 -8.09 -14.78
N ASP A 290 -30.63 -8.00 -14.16
CA ASP A 290 -31.43 -6.77 -14.15
C ASP A 290 -30.78 -5.66 -13.28
N LEU A 291 -29.84 -6.02 -12.39
CA LEU A 291 -28.99 -5.07 -11.66
C LEU A 291 -27.78 -4.56 -12.45
N LYS A 292 -27.59 -5.01 -13.69
CA LYS A 292 -26.45 -4.59 -14.51
C LYS A 292 -26.36 -3.07 -14.58
N GLY A 293 -25.17 -2.54 -14.28
CA GLY A 293 -24.89 -1.10 -14.27
C GLY A 293 -25.57 -0.31 -13.15
N LYS A 294 -26.25 -0.97 -12.20
CA LYS A 294 -26.92 -0.33 -11.05
C LYS A 294 -26.13 -0.40 -9.75
N ILE A 295 -24.94 -1.02 -9.78
CA ILE A 295 -24.02 -1.11 -8.64
C ILE A 295 -22.90 -0.08 -8.84
N THR A 296 -22.61 0.73 -7.80
CA THR A 296 -21.67 1.86 -7.93
C THR A 296 -20.69 2.00 -6.76
N THR A 297 -19.50 2.54 -7.02
CA THR A 297 -18.59 3.03 -5.96
C THR A 297 -18.86 4.49 -5.58
N ASN A 298 -19.78 5.18 -6.26
CA ASN A 298 -20.11 6.58 -6.03
C ASN A 298 -21.56 6.73 -5.54
N GLY A 299 -21.74 6.87 -4.22
CA GLY A 299 -23.06 7.01 -3.60
C GLY A 299 -23.90 8.19 -4.13
N ARG A 300 -23.30 9.22 -4.74
CA ARG A 300 -24.07 10.29 -5.41
C ARG A 300 -24.91 9.76 -6.56
N LEU A 301 -24.46 8.71 -7.27
CA LEU A 301 -25.25 8.11 -8.33
C LEU A 301 -26.53 7.44 -7.79
N ILE A 302 -26.52 6.97 -6.53
CA ILE A 302 -27.73 6.49 -5.85
C ILE A 302 -28.66 7.66 -5.53
N GLN A 303 -28.12 8.78 -5.03
CA GLN A 303 -28.89 10.00 -4.76
C GLN A 303 -29.52 10.57 -6.02
N PHE A 304 -28.81 10.53 -7.15
CA PHE A 304 -29.29 10.96 -8.46
C PHE A 304 -30.14 9.91 -9.19
N ASN A 305 -30.48 8.80 -8.53
CA ASN A 305 -31.32 7.75 -9.09
C ASN A 305 -30.76 7.10 -10.36
N GLN A 306 -29.44 7.06 -10.49
CA GLN A 306 -28.72 6.38 -11.57
C GLN A 306 -28.17 5.01 -11.15
N ALA A 307 -28.12 4.75 -9.84
CA ALA A 307 -27.73 3.47 -9.26
C ALA A 307 -28.67 3.09 -8.09
N LEU A 308 -28.65 1.82 -7.72
CA LEU A 308 -29.48 1.25 -6.65
C LEU A 308 -28.69 0.97 -5.38
N VAL A 309 -27.47 0.44 -5.52
CA VAL A 309 -26.69 -0.09 -4.40
C VAL A 309 -25.21 0.23 -4.53
N GLU A 310 -24.55 0.48 -3.40
CA GLU A 310 -23.11 0.66 -3.36
C GLU A 310 -22.40 -0.69 -3.48
N PHE A 311 -21.31 -0.73 -4.25
CA PHE A 311 -20.47 -1.91 -4.44
C PHE A 311 -20.03 -2.50 -3.10
N GLU A 312 -19.63 -1.65 -2.15
CA GLU A 312 -19.20 -2.03 -0.81
C GLU A 312 -20.31 -2.75 -0.03
N VAL A 313 -21.57 -2.34 -0.19
CA VAL A 313 -22.71 -2.95 0.52
C VAL A 313 -22.91 -4.39 0.06
N LEU A 314 -22.92 -4.64 -1.24
CA LEU A 314 -23.03 -6.00 -1.78
C LEU A 314 -21.81 -6.86 -1.41
N ALA A 315 -20.59 -6.33 -1.58
CA ALA A 315 -19.39 -7.08 -1.28
C ALA A 315 -19.33 -7.53 0.19
N GLN A 316 -19.68 -6.63 1.13
CA GLN A 316 -19.70 -6.96 2.55
C GLN A 316 -20.85 -7.92 2.91
N ALA A 317 -22.04 -7.77 2.31
CA ALA A 317 -23.15 -8.69 2.54
C ALA A 317 -22.82 -10.10 2.02
N ILE A 318 -22.22 -10.21 0.83
CA ILE A 318 -21.81 -11.49 0.24
C ILE A 318 -20.74 -12.15 1.11
N LYS A 319 -19.71 -11.39 1.50
CA LYS A 319 -18.64 -11.85 2.39
C LYS A 319 -19.17 -12.34 3.74
N TYR A 320 -20.21 -11.70 4.26
CA TYR A 320 -20.81 -12.08 5.54
C TYR A 320 -21.62 -13.38 5.45
N HIS A 321 -22.33 -13.61 4.34
CA HIS A 321 -23.28 -14.72 4.21
C HIS A 321 -22.76 -15.95 3.47
N PHE A 322 -21.70 -15.81 2.67
CA PHE A 322 -21.14 -16.90 1.89
C PHE A 322 -19.70 -17.20 2.33
N ASP A 323 -19.44 -18.47 2.65
CA ASP A 323 -18.07 -19.00 2.83
C ASP A 323 -17.52 -19.35 1.44
N ILE A 324 -16.72 -18.45 0.85
CA ILE A 324 -16.18 -18.58 -0.51
C ILE A 324 -14.69 -18.88 -0.41
N LYS A 325 -14.28 -20.04 -0.91
CA LYS A 325 -12.90 -20.54 -0.85
C LYS A 325 -12.20 -20.49 -2.19
N THR A 326 -12.97 -20.59 -3.29
CA THR A 326 -12.41 -20.68 -4.63
C THR A 326 -13.09 -19.74 -5.62
N GLN A 327 -12.39 -19.39 -6.70
CA GLN A 327 -12.98 -18.63 -7.81
C GLN A 327 -14.12 -19.39 -8.51
N ARG A 328 -14.07 -20.73 -8.52
CA ARG A 328 -15.17 -21.55 -9.04
C ARG A 328 -16.44 -21.36 -8.21
N GLU A 329 -16.32 -21.41 -6.88
CA GLU A 329 -17.45 -21.14 -5.99
C GLU A 329 -17.95 -19.70 -6.13
N ALA A 330 -17.04 -18.73 -6.25
CA ALA A 330 -17.40 -17.35 -6.50
C ALA A 330 -18.25 -17.22 -7.79
N ASN A 331 -17.83 -17.87 -8.87
CA ASN A 331 -18.58 -17.86 -10.12
C ASN A 331 -19.98 -18.48 -9.99
N GLN A 332 -20.10 -19.61 -9.27
CA GLN A 332 -21.38 -20.28 -9.03
C GLN A 332 -22.33 -19.45 -8.16
N ILE A 333 -21.79 -18.82 -7.11
CA ILE A 333 -22.56 -17.93 -6.23
C ILE A 333 -23.03 -16.70 -7.02
N ALA A 334 -22.18 -16.14 -7.88
CA ALA A 334 -22.57 -15.03 -8.74
C ALA A 334 -23.73 -15.41 -9.67
N ASP A 335 -23.69 -16.58 -10.32
CA ASP A 335 -24.78 -17.03 -11.19
C ASP A 335 -26.10 -17.19 -10.42
N TYR A 336 -26.04 -17.78 -9.22
CA TYR A 336 -27.20 -17.91 -8.33
C TYR A 336 -27.74 -16.55 -7.85
N LEU A 337 -26.86 -15.62 -7.47
CA LEU A 337 -27.28 -14.28 -7.04
C LEU A 337 -27.87 -13.48 -8.20
N ILE A 338 -27.35 -13.62 -9.42
CA ILE A 338 -27.95 -13.03 -10.62
C ILE A 338 -29.40 -13.52 -10.78
N GLU A 339 -29.62 -14.84 -10.71
CA GLU A 339 -30.98 -15.41 -10.79
C GLU A 339 -31.87 -14.90 -9.65
N GLY A 340 -31.34 -14.85 -8.43
CA GLY A 340 -32.06 -14.34 -7.27
C GLY A 340 -32.46 -12.87 -7.38
N PHE A 341 -31.56 -12.01 -7.87
CA PHE A 341 -31.87 -10.59 -8.06
C PHE A 341 -32.85 -10.35 -9.20
N ASN A 342 -32.75 -11.08 -10.30
CA ASN A 342 -33.74 -11.03 -11.37
C ASN A 342 -35.12 -11.42 -10.85
N GLU A 343 -35.21 -12.42 -9.97
CA GLU A 343 -36.49 -12.82 -9.39
C GLU A 343 -37.08 -11.75 -8.46
N ILE A 344 -36.25 -11.12 -7.62
CA ILE A 344 -36.69 -10.01 -6.77
C ILE A 344 -37.19 -8.83 -7.61
N ILE A 345 -36.44 -8.47 -8.66
CA ILE A 345 -36.80 -7.36 -9.55
C ILE A 345 -38.04 -7.69 -10.36
N GLY A 346 -38.16 -8.93 -10.86
CA GLY A 346 -39.32 -9.41 -11.60
C GLY A 346 -40.61 -9.45 -10.76
N LEU A 347 -40.50 -9.64 -9.45
CA LEU A 347 -41.65 -9.54 -8.53
C LEU A 347 -42.11 -8.10 -8.29
N TYR A 348 -41.21 -7.12 -8.44
CA TYR A 348 -41.49 -5.70 -8.15
C TYR A 348 -40.92 -4.76 -9.24
N PRO A 349 -41.25 -4.95 -10.52
CA PRO A 349 -40.59 -4.24 -11.63
C PRO A 349 -40.74 -2.71 -11.50
N ASP A 350 -41.91 -2.23 -11.11
CA ASP A 350 -42.20 -0.80 -10.92
C ASP A 350 -41.36 -0.15 -9.80
N GLU A 351 -40.87 -0.96 -8.86
CA GLU A 351 -40.08 -0.48 -7.73
C GLU A 351 -38.57 -0.38 -8.07
N PHE A 352 -38.10 -1.10 -9.10
CA PHE A 352 -36.69 -1.25 -9.47
C PHE A 352 -36.32 -0.82 -10.90
N LEU A 353 -37.28 -0.74 -11.81
CA LEU A 353 -37.04 -0.37 -13.21
C LEU A 353 -37.55 1.04 -13.51
N ASP A 354 -38.63 1.47 -12.84
CA ASP A 354 -39.29 2.76 -13.07
C ASP A 354 -39.12 3.74 -11.91
N ASN A 355 -39.07 5.03 -12.26
CA ASN A 355 -39.15 6.22 -11.38
C ASN A 355 -38.72 6.04 -9.90
N TYR A 356 -37.45 5.67 -9.69
CA TYR A 356 -36.83 5.48 -8.37
C TYR A 356 -37.11 6.59 -7.35
N ALA A 357 -37.19 7.84 -7.83
CA ALA A 357 -37.42 9.01 -7.01
C ALA A 357 -38.77 8.98 -6.30
N LYS A 358 -39.80 8.41 -6.91
CA LYS A 358 -41.14 8.27 -6.31
C LYS A 358 -41.18 7.09 -5.34
N VAL A 359 -40.53 5.98 -5.68
CA VAL A 359 -40.45 4.79 -4.82
C VAL A 359 -39.81 5.14 -3.48
N LYS A 360 -38.66 5.83 -3.50
CA LYS A 360 -37.91 6.22 -2.30
C LYS A 360 -38.68 7.10 -1.32
N GLN A 361 -39.75 7.76 -1.76
CA GLN A 361 -40.59 8.59 -0.89
C GLN A 361 -41.59 7.75 -0.08
N ARG A 362 -41.93 6.55 -0.55
CA ARG A 362 -42.94 5.68 0.09
C ARG A 362 -42.38 4.35 0.59
N SER A 363 -41.29 3.86 0.02
CA SER A 363 -40.78 2.53 0.25
C SER A 363 -39.25 2.46 0.31
N ILE A 364 -38.75 1.54 1.13
CA ILE A 364 -37.33 1.18 1.24
C ILE A 364 -36.95 -0.04 0.40
N ILE A 365 -37.85 -0.57 -0.42
CA ILE A 365 -37.62 -1.81 -1.20
C ILE A 365 -36.37 -1.72 -2.09
N ASN A 366 -36.05 -0.54 -2.62
CA ASN A 366 -34.85 -0.30 -3.43
C ASN A 366 -33.77 0.52 -2.68
N HIS A 367 -33.88 0.64 -1.36
CA HIS A 367 -32.89 1.34 -0.55
C HIS A 367 -31.56 0.57 -0.52
N ASN A 368 -30.44 1.30 -0.51
CA ASN A 368 -29.08 0.77 -0.61
C ASN A 368 -28.85 -0.41 0.35
N TYR A 369 -29.18 -0.26 1.64
CA TYR A 369 -28.96 -1.32 2.64
C TYR A 369 -29.99 -2.45 2.62
N THR A 370 -31.12 -2.30 1.91
CA THR A 370 -32.11 -3.39 1.75
C THR A 370 -31.53 -4.57 0.98
N PHE A 371 -30.55 -4.31 0.10
CA PHE A 371 -29.81 -5.34 -0.62
C PHE A 371 -29.04 -6.30 0.31
N ILE A 372 -28.70 -5.89 1.54
CA ILE A 372 -28.13 -6.80 2.54
C ILE A 372 -29.15 -7.89 2.90
N GLY A 373 -30.41 -7.50 3.10
CA GLY A 373 -31.51 -8.42 3.37
C GLY A 373 -31.76 -9.39 2.22
N TYR A 374 -31.71 -8.90 0.98
CA TYR A 374 -31.84 -9.76 -0.21
C TYR A 374 -30.74 -10.80 -0.30
N VAL A 375 -29.48 -10.40 -0.09
CA VAL A 375 -28.34 -11.34 -0.07
C VAL A 375 -28.50 -12.36 1.07
N ALA A 376 -28.93 -11.93 2.25
CA ALA A 376 -29.17 -12.82 3.39
C ALA A 376 -30.26 -13.87 3.11
N LEU A 377 -31.38 -13.45 2.51
CA LEU A 377 -32.46 -14.37 2.10
C LEU A 377 -31.96 -15.38 1.08
N LEU A 378 -31.32 -14.91 0.01
CA LEU A 378 -30.80 -15.79 -1.04
C LEU A 378 -29.78 -16.79 -0.48
N ALA A 379 -28.89 -16.36 0.42
CA ALA A 379 -27.95 -17.23 1.08
C ALA A 379 -28.65 -18.32 1.92
N LYS A 380 -29.68 -17.97 2.70
CA LYS A 380 -30.45 -18.94 3.51
C LYS A 380 -31.28 -19.90 2.68
N LEU A 381 -31.76 -19.47 1.52
CA LEU A 381 -32.64 -20.27 0.67
C LEU A 381 -31.88 -21.13 -0.36
N ARG A 382 -30.56 -20.96 -0.49
CA ARG A 382 -29.72 -21.57 -1.54
C ARG A 382 -29.94 -23.08 -1.72
N GLU A 383 -30.04 -23.82 -0.63
CA GLU A 383 -30.17 -25.29 -0.66
C GLU A 383 -31.62 -25.76 -0.83
N SER A 384 -32.60 -24.85 -0.92
CA SER A 384 -34.01 -25.20 -1.04
C SER A 384 -34.42 -25.35 -2.51
N SER A 385 -34.99 -26.50 -2.87
CA SER A 385 -35.56 -26.73 -4.21
C SER A 385 -36.74 -25.81 -4.55
N GLN A 386 -37.38 -25.20 -3.54
CA GLN A 386 -38.49 -24.25 -3.68
C GLN A 386 -38.10 -22.81 -3.31
N TRP A 387 -36.81 -22.47 -3.46
CA TRP A 387 -36.28 -21.19 -3.00
C TRP A 387 -37.02 -19.97 -3.58
N LYS A 388 -37.44 -20.00 -4.85
CA LYS A 388 -38.18 -18.88 -5.49
C LYS A 388 -39.53 -18.61 -4.83
N GLU A 389 -40.30 -19.67 -4.57
CA GLU A 389 -41.61 -19.55 -3.94
C GLU A 389 -41.49 -19.13 -2.46
N LYS A 390 -40.47 -19.64 -1.75
CA LYS A 390 -40.16 -19.21 -0.39
C LYS A 390 -39.71 -17.75 -0.35
N LEU A 391 -38.89 -17.32 -1.32
CA LEU A 391 -38.45 -15.94 -1.47
C LEU A 391 -39.65 -15.02 -1.66
N ARG A 392 -40.52 -15.31 -2.64
CA ARG A 392 -41.75 -14.55 -2.91
C ARG A 392 -42.63 -14.41 -1.66
N LYS A 393 -42.97 -15.52 -1.01
CA LYS A 393 -43.78 -15.55 0.23
C LYS A 393 -43.12 -14.79 1.39
N THR A 394 -41.80 -14.76 1.43
CA THR A 394 -41.06 -14.02 2.48
C THR A 394 -41.12 -12.52 2.21
N LEU A 395 -40.89 -12.09 0.97
CA LEU A 395 -40.95 -10.68 0.57
C LEU A 395 -42.36 -10.09 0.75
N GLU A 396 -43.41 -10.86 0.47
CA GLU A 396 -44.81 -10.46 0.71
C GLU A 396 -45.12 -10.16 2.19
N LYS A 397 -44.35 -10.73 3.13
CA LYS A 397 -44.52 -10.49 4.57
C LYS A 397 -43.74 -9.28 5.09
N ILE A 398 -42.89 -8.68 4.26
CA ILE A 398 -42.06 -7.54 4.65
C ILE A 398 -42.82 -6.25 4.32
N ASP A 399 -43.09 -5.44 5.34
CA ASP A 399 -43.64 -4.10 5.13
C ASP A 399 -42.52 -3.12 4.74
N PHE A 400 -42.27 -3.01 3.43
CA PHE A 400 -41.30 -2.08 2.86
C PHE A 400 -41.70 -0.59 2.97
N SER A 401 -42.80 -0.23 3.61
CA SER A 401 -43.15 1.17 3.83
C SER A 401 -42.05 1.91 4.56
N ILE A 402 -41.70 3.12 4.12
CA ILE A 402 -40.72 3.97 4.80
C ILE A 402 -41.14 4.33 6.23
N LYS A 403 -42.43 4.21 6.55
CA LYS A 403 -43.00 4.51 7.87
C LYS A 403 -42.89 3.35 8.87
N ASN A 404 -42.44 2.17 8.45
CA ASN A 404 -42.28 1.03 9.34
C ASN A 404 -41.15 1.34 10.34
N PRO A 405 -41.44 1.37 11.67
CA PRO A 405 -40.47 1.76 12.68
C PRO A 405 -39.32 0.76 12.84
N ASP A 406 -39.48 -0.48 12.36
CA ASP A 406 -38.43 -1.50 12.41
C ASP A 406 -37.17 -1.07 11.66
N TRP A 407 -37.30 -0.24 10.61
CA TRP A 407 -36.17 0.18 9.78
C TRP A 407 -35.12 0.98 10.53
N GLU A 408 -35.57 1.85 11.43
CA GLU A 408 -34.67 2.61 12.30
C GLU A 408 -34.02 1.68 13.33
N ALA A 409 -34.80 0.77 13.93
CA ALA A 409 -34.33 -0.17 14.94
C ALA A 409 -33.23 -1.12 14.43
N ILE A 410 -33.31 -1.55 13.16
CA ILE A 410 -32.29 -2.42 12.55
C ILE A 410 -31.12 -1.64 11.92
N GLY A 411 -31.14 -0.31 11.98
CA GLY A 411 -30.07 0.55 11.49
C GLY A 411 -30.02 0.72 9.97
N LEU A 412 -31.16 0.59 9.27
CA LEU A 412 -31.24 0.73 7.81
C LEU A 412 -30.78 2.13 7.35
N PHE A 413 -31.03 3.16 8.15
CA PHE A 413 -30.71 4.56 7.84
C PHE A 413 -29.34 5.02 8.38
N ASN A 414 -28.50 4.09 8.85
CA ASN A 414 -27.19 4.45 9.39
C ASN A 414 -26.24 4.95 8.30
N ASP A 415 -25.54 6.06 8.57
CA ASP A 415 -24.53 6.63 7.66
C ASP A 415 -23.34 5.71 7.37
N ARG A 416 -23.11 4.69 8.22
CA ARG A 416 -21.98 3.77 8.10
C ARG A 416 -22.45 2.33 8.13
N LEU A 417 -21.95 1.56 7.16
CA LEU A 417 -22.10 0.12 7.15
C LEU A 417 -21.19 -0.50 8.22
N THR A 418 -21.78 -1.25 9.15
CA THR A 418 -21.05 -1.98 10.19
C THR A 418 -21.52 -3.43 10.21
N ILE A 419 -20.71 -4.33 10.78
CA ILE A 419 -21.09 -5.76 10.93
C ILE A 419 -22.42 -5.90 11.68
N LYS A 420 -22.66 -5.08 12.72
CA LYS A 420 -23.92 -5.08 13.47
C LYS A 420 -25.13 -4.69 12.61
N VAL A 421 -24.96 -3.69 11.72
CA VAL A 421 -26.02 -3.30 10.78
C VAL A 421 -26.31 -4.43 9.80
N ILE A 422 -25.25 -5.07 9.27
CA ILE A 422 -25.41 -6.23 8.38
C ILE A 422 -26.18 -7.34 9.09
N GLU A 423 -25.78 -7.70 10.30
CA GLU A 423 -26.41 -8.74 11.12
C GLU A 423 -27.88 -8.43 11.41
N SER A 424 -28.19 -7.22 11.90
CA SER A 424 -29.56 -6.81 12.23
C SER A 424 -30.49 -6.84 11.02
N ILE A 425 -30.07 -6.29 9.88
CA ILE A 425 -30.86 -6.31 8.64
C ILE A 425 -31.03 -7.74 8.15
N SER A 426 -29.96 -8.52 8.15
CA SER A 426 -30.00 -9.92 7.71
C SER A 426 -30.99 -10.72 8.53
N LYS A 427 -30.91 -10.62 9.86
CA LYS A 427 -31.81 -11.30 10.79
C LYS A 427 -33.27 -10.92 10.54
N TYR A 428 -33.55 -9.62 10.40
CA TYR A 428 -34.91 -9.14 10.12
C TYR A 428 -35.54 -9.83 8.92
N PHE A 429 -34.79 -9.93 7.82
CA PHE A 429 -35.27 -10.59 6.60
C PHE A 429 -35.40 -12.10 6.79
N THR A 430 -34.38 -12.76 7.35
CA THR A 430 -34.37 -14.22 7.47
C THR A 430 -35.39 -14.76 8.49
N ASP A 431 -35.74 -13.98 9.51
CA ASP A 431 -36.76 -14.36 10.51
C ASP A 431 -38.18 -14.43 9.90
N LYS A 432 -38.39 -13.84 8.72
CA LYS A 432 -39.68 -13.89 7.98
C LYS A 432 -39.79 -15.11 7.07
N ILE A 433 -38.73 -15.90 6.91
CA ILE A 433 -38.75 -17.11 6.09
C ILE A 433 -39.80 -18.07 6.62
N VAL A 434 -40.72 -18.48 5.74
CA VAL A 434 -41.78 -19.43 6.08
C VAL A 434 -41.15 -20.80 6.36
N LYS A 435 -41.29 -21.30 7.59
CA LYS A 435 -40.91 -22.68 7.93
C LYS A 435 -41.94 -23.63 7.32
N GLU A 436 -41.47 -24.78 6.81
CA GLU A 436 -42.35 -25.85 6.37
C GLU A 436 -43.23 -26.30 7.54
N GLY A 437 -44.52 -26.44 7.27
CA GLY A 437 -45.49 -27.09 8.16
C GLY A 437 -45.65 -28.54 7.77
#